data_AF-A0A379KH65-F1
#
_entry.id   AF-A0A379KH65-F1
#
_cell.length_a   1.000
_cell.length_b   1.000
_cell.length_c   1.000
_cell.angle_alpha   90.00
_cell.angle_beta   90.00
_cell.angle_gamma   90.00
#
_symmetry.space_group_name_H-M   'P 1'
#
loop_
_entity.id
_entity.type
_entity.pdbx_description
1 polymer ?
#
loop_
_entity_poly.entity_id
_entity_poly.type
_entity_poly.pdbx_seq_one_letter_code
_entity_poly.pdbx_strand_id
1 'polypeptide(L)'
;MLPARLRTFFLPACLASLAVLVASFYLERTLGLVPCPLCFSQRFLLGVYAMICLCAAVHASGVAAVCQYARAALGCSAAGALLAARHVWIQGEIGTSHECPAPFWHVVESSWREAARQLLLGGPDCSSLTWSFLDLTLPEWSLLAFLLLAVLPLTCLLAYRFRTLGKA
;
A
#
# COMPACT_ATOMS: atom_id res chain seq x y z
N MET A 1 -15.84 26.71 3.45
CA MET A 1 -14.79 26.57 2.41
C MET A 1 -13.69 25.56 2.76
N LEU A 2 -13.22 25.47 4.01
CA LEU A 2 -12.18 24.53 4.45
C LEU A 2 -12.43 23.02 4.13
N PRO A 3 -13.63 22.45 4.40
CA PRO A 3 -13.87 21.03 4.13
C PRO A 3 -13.81 20.69 2.64
N ALA A 4 -14.22 21.61 1.76
CA ALA A 4 -14.13 21.41 0.32
C ALA A 4 -12.67 21.31 -0.16
N ARG A 5 -11.76 22.15 0.36
CA ARG A 5 -10.34 22.15 0.00
C ARG A 5 -9.60 20.90 0.50
N LEU A 6 -9.94 20.42 1.70
CA LEU A 6 -9.39 19.18 2.27
C LEU A 6 -9.89 17.94 1.51
N ARG A 7 -11.17 17.93 1.12
CA ARG A 7 -11.78 16.85 0.31
C ARG A 7 -11.12 16.70 -1.05
N THR A 8 -10.68 17.80 -1.66
CA THR A 8 -9.97 17.79 -2.95
C THR A 8 -8.67 17.00 -2.91
N PHE A 9 -7.99 16.85 -1.76
CA PHE A 9 -6.74 16.06 -1.66
C PHE A 9 -6.96 14.54 -1.75
N PHE A 10 -8.17 14.03 -1.45
CA PHE A 10 -8.47 12.60 -1.51
C PHE A 10 -8.71 12.09 -2.94
N LEU A 11 -9.16 12.95 -3.85
CA LEU A 11 -9.35 12.60 -5.26
C LEU A 11 -8.04 12.22 -5.97
N PRO A 12 -6.97 13.04 -5.95
CA PRO A 12 -5.70 12.65 -6.56
C PRO A 12 -5.07 11.46 -5.84
N ALA A 13 -5.26 11.32 -4.52
CA ALA A 13 -4.83 10.14 -3.77
C ALA A 13 -5.51 8.86 -4.29
N CYS A 14 -6.82 8.91 -4.48
CA CYS A 14 -7.61 7.81 -5.02
C CYS A 14 -7.16 7.44 -6.45
N LEU A 15 -7.04 8.44 -7.32
CA LEU A 15 -6.60 8.24 -8.70
C LEU A 15 -5.19 7.67 -8.78
N ALA A 16 -4.26 8.19 -7.96
CA ALA A 16 -2.90 7.66 -7.89
C ALA A 16 -2.89 6.21 -7.39
N SER A 17 -3.65 5.86 -6.34
CA SER A 17 -3.74 4.48 -5.87
C SER A 17 -4.34 3.53 -6.89
N LEU A 18 -5.36 3.97 -7.64
CA LEU A 18 -5.97 3.18 -8.70
C LEU A 18 -5.01 2.99 -9.88
N ALA A 19 -4.27 4.04 -10.25
CA ALA A 19 -3.27 3.97 -11.32
C ALA A 19 -2.16 2.97 -10.97
N VAL A 20 -1.64 3.00 -9.73
CA VAL A 20 -0.63 2.04 -9.27
C VAL A 20 -1.21 0.61 -9.25
N LEU A 21 -2.46 0.42 -8.81
CA LEU A 21 -3.11 -0.88 -8.80
C LEU A 21 -3.28 -1.44 -10.22
N VAL A 22 -3.75 -0.62 -11.16
CA VAL A 22 -3.91 -1.00 -12.57
C VAL A 22 -2.56 -1.30 -13.20
N ALA A 23 -1.54 -0.47 -12.97
CA ALA A 23 -0.17 -0.73 -13.44
C ALA A 23 0.37 -2.06 -12.92
N SER A 24 0.09 -2.39 -11.65
CA SER A 24 0.48 -3.65 -11.05
C SER A 24 -0.20 -4.86 -11.71
N PHE A 25 -1.50 -4.79 -12.03
CA PHE A 25 -2.19 -5.86 -12.75
C PHE A 25 -1.77 -5.96 -14.22
N TYR A 26 -1.45 -4.82 -14.84
CA TYR A 26 -0.92 -4.79 -16.19
C TYR A 26 0.42 -5.51 -16.27
N LEU A 27 1.36 -5.19 -15.36
CA LEU A 27 2.67 -5.84 -15.28
C LEU A 27 2.56 -7.34 -15.06
N GLU A 28 1.68 -7.78 -14.16
CA GLU A 28 1.38 -9.20 -13.95
C GLU A 28 0.95 -9.89 -15.24
N ARG A 29 -0.01 -9.30 -15.96
CA ARG A 29 -0.54 -9.88 -17.20
C ARG A 29 0.47 -9.87 -18.34
N THR A 30 1.29 -8.83 -18.46
CA THR A 30 2.27 -8.72 -19.55
C THR A 30 3.50 -9.60 -19.34
N LEU A 31 3.95 -9.74 -18.09
CA LEU A 31 5.16 -10.49 -17.76
C LEU A 31 4.86 -11.91 -17.30
N GLY A 32 3.57 -12.28 -17.10
CA GLY A 32 3.17 -13.61 -16.65
C GLY A 32 3.65 -13.93 -15.23
N LEU A 33 3.84 -12.90 -14.39
CA LEU A 33 4.40 -13.07 -13.06
C LEU A 33 3.36 -13.66 -12.12
N VAL A 34 3.70 -14.70 -11.38
CA VAL A 34 2.86 -15.18 -10.29
C VAL A 34 3.02 -14.21 -9.11
N PRO A 35 1.95 -13.58 -8.62
CA PRO A 35 2.06 -12.61 -7.53
C PRO A 35 2.48 -13.29 -6.23
N CYS A 36 3.48 -12.73 -5.58
CA CYS A 36 3.94 -13.18 -4.28
C CYS A 36 2.90 -12.87 -3.17
N PRO A 37 2.85 -13.61 -2.05
CA PRO A 37 1.86 -13.37 -0.98
C PRO A 37 1.98 -11.95 -0.40
N LEU A 38 3.20 -11.41 -0.27
CA LEU A 38 3.39 -10.03 0.18
C LEU A 38 2.87 -8.99 -0.84
N CYS A 39 3.07 -9.27 -2.13
CA CYS A 39 2.60 -8.44 -3.24
C CYS A 39 1.07 -8.37 -3.23
N PHE A 40 0.41 -9.50 -2.94
CA PHE A 40 -1.03 -9.58 -2.80
C PHE A 40 -1.53 -8.73 -1.61
N SER A 41 -0.88 -8.83 -0.44
CA SER A 41 -1.19 -8.00 0.73
C SER A 41 -1.03 -6.49 0.45
N GLN A 42 0.03 -6.11 -0.27
CA GLN A 42 0.26 -4.72 -0.68
C GLN A 42 -0.86 -4.22 -1.60
N ARG A 43 -1.25 -5.00 -2.62
CA ARG A 43 -2.37 -4.66 -3.52
C ARG A 43 -3.70 -4.56 -2.77
N PHE A 44 -3.95 -5.44 -1.81
CA PHE A 44 -5.13 -5.38 -0.97
C PHE A 44 -5.17 -4.07 -0.17
N LEU A 45 -4.06 -3.71 0.48
CA LEU A 45 -3.96 -2.44 1.21
C LEU A 45 -4.12 -1.21 0.31
N LEU A 46 -3.59 -1.26 -0.91
CA LEU A 46 -3.76 -0.20 -1.91
C LEU A 46 -5.22 -0.06 -2.35
N GLY A 47 -5.93 -1.18 -2.53
CA GLY A 47 -7.37 -1.20 -2.82
C GLY A 47 -8.20 -0.64 -1.67
N VAL A 48 -7.90 -1.04 -0.43
CA VAL A 48 -8.55 -0.48 0.78
C VAL A 48 -8.29 1.02 0.88
N TYR A 49 -7.06 1.47 0.63
CA TYR A 49 -6.70 2.89 0.62
C TYR A 49 -7.52 3.68 -0.42
N ALA A 50 -7.65 3.15 -1.65
CA ALA A 50 -8.44 3.76 -2.71
C ALA A 50 -9.91 3.89 -2.30
N MET A 51 -10.49 2.84 -1.70
CA MET A 51 -11.86 2.84 -1.20
C MET A 51 -12.07 3.87 -0.08
N ILE A 52 -11.14 3.97 0.87
CA ILE A 52 -11.19 4.99 1.93
C ILE A 52 -11.18 6.39 1.32
N CYS A 53 -10.32 6.64 0.33
CA CYS A 53 -10.23 7.94 -0.35
C CYS A 53 -11.50 8.25 -1.15
N LEU A 54 -12.09 7.27 -1.82
CA LEU A 54 -13.35 7.42 -2.54
C LEU A 54 -14.50 7.74 -1.57
N CYS A 55 -14.61 7.01 -0.47
CA CYS A 55 -15.58 7.28 0.59
C CYS A 55 -15.38 8.68 1.18
N ALA A 56 -14.14 9.10 1.43
CA ALA A 56 -13.84 10.44 1.90
C ALA A 56 -14.24 11.53 0.90
N ALA A 57 -14.06 11.28 -0.40
CA ALA A 57 -14.43 12.22 -1.45
C ALA A 57 -15.95 12.41 -1.58
N VAL A 58 -16.74 11.37 -1.31
CA VAL A 58 -18.22 11.40 -1.42
C VAL A 58 -18.89 11.80 -0.10
N HIS A 59 -18.53 11.16 1.02
CA HIS A 59 -19.26 11.23 2.29
C HIS A 59 -18.75 12.27 3.29
N ALA A 60 -17.56 12.85 3.10
CA ALA A 60 -16.99 13.72 4.14
C ALA A 60 -17.74 15.07 4.25
N SER A 61 -18.73 15.12 5.14
CA SER A 61 -19.59 16.29 5.41
C SER A 61 -19.05 17.23 6.50
N GLY A 62 -17.86 16.96 7.06
CA GLY A 62 -17.27 17.80 8.10
C GLY A 62 -15.79 17.53 8.35
N VAL A 63 -15.13 18.43 9.09
CA VAL A 63 -13.68 18.35 9.36
C VAL A 63 -13.32 17.13 10.21
N ALA A 64 -14.19 16.73 11.14
CA ALA A 64 -14.01 15.52 11.93
C ALA A 64 -14.04 14.24 11.06
N ALA A 65 -14.99 14.14 10.13
CA ALA A 65 -15.07 13.02 9.19
C ALA A 65 -13.82 12.95 8.30
N VAL A 66 -13.39 14.09 7.75
CA VAL A 66 -12.13 14.20 6.98
C VAL A 66 -10.93 13.68 7.78
N CYS A 67 -10.81 14.06 9.05
CA CYS A 67 -9.70 13.60 9.89
C CYS A 67 -9.75 12.08 10.16
N GLN A 68 -10.94 11.51 10.32
CA GLN A 68 -11.09 10.05 10.50
C GLN A 68 -10.66 9.30 9.24
N TYR A 69 -11.13 9.74 8.06
CA TYR A 69 -10.70 9.16 6.79
C TYR A 69 -9.19 9.33 6.55
N ALA A 70 -8.63 10.51 6.87
CA ALA A 70 -7.19 10.74 6.76
C ALA A 70 -6.38 9.81 7.66
N ARG A 71 -6.82 9.55 8.90
CA ARG A 71 -6.17 8.60 9.80
C ARG A 71 -6.24 7.17 9.28
N ALA A 72 -7.40 6.76 8.77
CA ALA A 72 -7.57 5.42 8.19
C ALA A 72 -6.68 5.24 6.95
N ALA A 73 -6.67 6.22 6.04
CA ALA A 73 -5.80 6.24 4.86
C ALA A 73 -4.32 6.20 5.25
N LEU A 74 -3.91 7.00 6.24
CA LEU A 74 -2.54 6.99 6.76
C LEU A 74 -2.16 5.61 7.31
N GLY A 75 -3.03 4.98 8.08
CA GLY A 75 -2.84 3.62 8.61
C GLY A 75 -2.63 2.59 7.50
N CYS A 76 -3.47 2.61 6.46
CA CYS A 76 -3.31 1.73 5.29
C CYS A 76 -1.99 1.98 4.54
N SER A 77 -1.64 3.25 4.31
CA SER A 77 -0.38 3.59 3.62
C SER A 77 0.86 3.21 4.43
N ALA A 78 0.82 3.37 5.76
CA ALA A 78 1.90 2.99 6.66
C ALA A 78 2.07 1.46 6.74
N ALA A 79 0.96 0.72 6.83
CA ALA A 79 0.99 -0.73 6.77
C ALA A 79 1.54 -1.23 5.42
N GLY A 80 1.13 -0.61 4.31
CA GLY A 80 1.62 -0.92 2.98
C GLY A 80 3.11 -0.65 2.83
N ALA A 81 3.58 0.50 3.34
CA ALA A 81 4.99 0.85 3.38
C ALA A 81 5.81 -0.14 4.24
N LEU A 82 5.28 -0.59 5.38
CA LEU A 82 5.95 -1.59 6.22
C LEU A 82 6.09 -2.94 5.50
N LEU A 83 5.03 -3.40 4.82
CA LEU A 83 5.09 -4.62 4.02
C LEU A 83 6.07 -4.46 2.85
N ALA A 84 6.05 -3.34 2.14
CA ALA A 84 6.98 -3.09 1.05
C ALA A 84 8.43 -3.02 1.54
N ALA A 85 8.70 -2.36 2.67
CA ALA A 85 10.03 -2.33 3.29
C ALA A 85 10.49 -3.74 3.72
N ARG A 86 9.58 -4.55 4.27
CA ARG A 86 9.85 -5.96 4.57
C ARG A 86 10.19 -6.74 3.30
N HIS A 87 9.51 -6.47 2.19
CA HIS A 87 9.80 -7.12 0.91
C HIS A 87 11.18 -6.73 0.38
N VAL A 88 11.53 -5.44 0.42
CA VAL A 88 12.88 -4.96 0.06
C VAL A 88 13.95 -5.62 0.93
N TRP A 89 13.70 -5.75 2.24
CA TRP A 89 14.60 -6.45 3.16
C TRP A 89 14.84 -7.90 2.74
N ILE A 90 13.77 -8.64 2.42
CA ILE A 90 13.85 -10.04 1.99
C ILE A 90 14.57 -10.16 0.63
N GLN A 91 14.40 -9.20 -0.27
CA GLN A 91 15.14 -9.16 -1.54
C GLN A 91 16.64 -8.90 -1.34
N GLY A 92 17.01 -8.12 -0.32
CA GLY A 92 18.41 -7.83 0.01
C GLY A 92 19.14 -8.98 0.72
N GLU A 93 18.41 -9.89 1.38
CA GLU A 93 18.97 -11.11 1.97
C GLU A 93 19.31 -12.15 0.88
N ILE A 94 20.39 -11.89 0.14
CA ILE A 94 20.95 -12.82 -0.86
C ILE A 94 21.38 -14.11 -0.17
N GLY A 95 20.67 -15.22 -0.43
CA GLY A 95 21.27 -16.56 -0.44
C GLY A 95 20.91 -17.59 0.63
N THR A 96 19.76 -17.54 1.31
CA THR A 96 19.44 -18.57 2.35
C THR A 96 18.18 -19.40 2.14
N SER A 97 17.26 -19.03 1.23
CA SER A 97 16.09 -19.89 0.94
C SER A 97 16.45 -20.95 -0.11
N HIS A 98 16.98 -22.09 0.37
CA HIS A 98 17.07 -23.34 -0.39
C HIS A 98 15.69 -24.00 -0.65
N GLU A 99 14.61 -23.33 -0.30
CA GLU A 99 13.25 -23.82 -0.49
C GLU A 99 12.79 -23.57 -1.93
N CYS A 100 12.28 -24.63 -2.55
CA CYS A 100 11.73 -24.57 -3.90
C CYS A 100 10.55 -23.58 -3.93
N PRO A 101 10.44 -22.71 -4.95
CA PRO A 101 9.32 -21.79 -5.07
C PRO A 101 7.99 -22.56 -5.02
N ALA A 102 7.13 -22.21 -4.07
CA ALA A 102 5.85 -22.87 -3.83
C ALA A 102 4.74 -21.97 -4.36
N PRO A 103 3.94 -22.41 -5.34
CA PRO A 103 2.99 -21.51 -5.96
C PRO A 103 1.92 -21.04 -4.96
N PHE A 104 1.43 -19.80 -5.13
CA PHE A 104 0.51 -19.10 -4.22
C PHE A 104 -0.67 -19.93 -3.68
N TRP A 105 -1.14 -20.94 -4.41
CA TRP A 105 -2.21 -21.85 -3.95
C TRP A 105 -1.85 -22.57 -2.63
N HIS A 106 -0.57 -22.81 -2.35
CA HIS A 106 -0.13 -23.36 -1.06
C HIS A 106 -0.46 -22.44 0.13
N VAL A 107 -0.47 -21.11 -0.07
CA VAL A 107 -0.87 -20.16 0.98
C VAL A 107 -2.35 -20.36 1.33
N VAL A 108 -3.19 -20.57 0.31
CA VAL A 108 -4.65 -20.73 0.46
C VAL A 108 -5.02 -22.05 1.15
N GLU A 109 -4.23 -23.09 0.93
CA GLU A 109 -4.45 -24.40 1.56
C GLU A 109 -3.76 -24.58 2.91
N SER A 110 -2.82 -23.69 3.24
CA SER A 110 -2.16 -23.69 4.53
C SER A 110 -3.13 -23.30 5.66
N SER A 111 -2.79 -23.70 6.89
CA SER A 111 -3.52 -23.27 8.08
C SER A 111 -3.59 -21.73 8.14
N TRP A 112 -4.69 -21.17 8.64
CA TRP A 112 -4.92 -19.71 8.73
C TRP A 112 -3.73 -18.95 9.32
N ARG A 113 -3.01 -19.58 10.27
CA ARG A 113 -1.85 -18.99 10.95
C ARG A 113 -0.65 -18.89 10.02
N GLU A 114 -0.43 -19.89 9.17
CA GLU A 114 0.67 -19.92 8.21
C GLU A 114 0.36 -19.02 7.01
N ALA A 115 -0.89 -19.01 6.55
CA ALA A 115 -1.36 -18.08 5.52
C ALA A 115 -1.15 -16.61 5.96
N ALA A 116 -1.56 -16.26 7.18
CA ALA A 116 -1.33 -14.93 7.75
C ALA A 116 0.16 -14.60 7.88
N ARG A 117 0.98 -15.59 8.27
CA ARG A 117 2.44 -15.45 8.37
C ARG A 117 3.05 -15.14 7.01
N GLN A 118 2.71 -15.89 5.97
CA GLN A 118 3.25 -15.69 4.62
C GLN A 118 2.77 -14.37 4.00
N LEU A 119 1.53 -13.96 4.25
CA LEU A 119 0.98 -12.68 3.80
C LEU A 119 1.65 -11.45 4.45
N LEU A 120 2.13 -11.57 5.69
CA LEU A 120 2.71 -10.46 6.46
C LEU A 120 4.25 -10.46 6.50
N LEU A 121 4.87 -11.65 6.56
CA LEU A 121 6.31 -11.81 6.77
C LEU A 121 7.07 -12.28 5.53
N GLY A 122 6.36 -12.78 4.51
CA GLY A 122 6.91 -13.28 3.26
C GLY A 122 6.98 -14.79 3.19
N GLY A 123 6.87 -15.30 1.97
CA GLY A 123 7.09 -16.71 1.63
C GLY A 123 8.39 -16.91 0.85
N PRO A 124 8.78 -18.17 0.58
CA PRO A 124 10.02 -18.50 -0.13
C PRO A 124 10.11 -17.90 -1.55
N ASP A 125 8.97 -17.62 -2.20
CA ASP A 125 8.93 -17.01 -3.54
C ASP A 125 9.27 -15.51 -3.58
N CYS A 126 9.26 -14.84 -2.41
CA CYS A 126 9.41 -13.38 -2.32
C CYS A 126 10.85 -12.88 -2.58
N SER A 127 11.85 -13.77 -2.58
CA SER A 127 13.26 -13.44 -2.80
C SER A 127 13.65 -13.35 -4.28
N SER A 128 12.81 -13.86 -5.19
CA SER A 128 13.11 -13.86 -6.63
C SER A 128 12.97 -12.46 -7.24
N LEU A 129 14.06 -11.99 -7.87
CA LEU A 129 14.07 -10.74 -8.64
C LEU A 129 13.37 -10.96 -9.98
N THR A 130 12.10 -10.55 -10.07
CA THR A 130 11.30 -10.79 -11.27
C THR A 130 11.30 -9.63 -12.26
N TRP A 131 11.56 -8.39 -11.81
CA TRP A 131 11.59 -7.21 -12.66
C TRP A 131 12.25 -6.01 -11.97
N SER A 132 13.06 -5.25 -12.72
CA SER A 132 13.62 -3.96 -12.33
C SER A 132 13.37 -2.91 -13.41
N PHE A 133 13.19 -1.65 -12.99
CA PHE A 133 13.05 -0.50 -13.87
C PHE A 133 13.72 0.71 -13.24
N LEU A 134 14.57 1.38 -14.02
CA LEU A 134 15.45 2.47 -13.57
C LEU A 134 16.32 2.08 -12.36
N ASP A 135 16.85 0.85 -12.36
CA ASP A 135 17.61 0.24 -11.26
C ASP A 135 16.82 0.03 -9.95
N LEU A 136 15.53 0.35 -9.90
CA LEU A 136 14.65 0.01 -8.78
C LEU A 136 13.85 -1.27 -9.04
N THR A 137 13.70 -2.09 -8.02
CA THR A 137 12.87 -3.32 -8.08
C THR A 137 11.38 -3.01 -7.87
N LEU A 138 10.50 -3.95 -8.26
CA LEU A 138 9.04 -3.82 -8.02
C LEU A 138 8.69 -3.45 -6.55
N PRO A 139 9.30 -4.08 -5.52
CA PRO A 139 9.01 -3.73 -4.13
C PRO A 139 9.48 -2.34 -3.72
N GLU A 140 10.59 -1.85 -4.26
CA GLU A 140 11.07 -0.50 -3.99
C GLU A 140 10.14 0.56 -4.62
N TRP A 141 9.66 0.30 -5.84
CA TRP A 141 8.61 1.13 -6.46
C TRP A 141 7.32 1.15 -5.64
N SER A 142 6.93 0.00 -5.10
CA SER A 142 5.77 -0.11 -4.21
C SER A 142 5.97 0.67 -2.90
N LEU A 143 7.16 0.57 -2.30
CA LEU A 143 7.53 1.33 -1.11
C LEU A 143 7.43 2.84 -1.37
N LEU A 144 8.00 3.31 -2.49
CA LEU A 144 7.93 4.71 -2.89
C LEU A 144 6.48 5.16 -3.08
N ALA A 145 5.65 4.34 -3.74
CA ALA A 145 4.23 4.65 -3.93
C ALA A 145 3.49 4.80 -2.60
N PHE A 146 3.69 3.89 -1.64
CA PHE A 146 3.06 3.99 -0.32
C PHE A 146 3.54 5.20 0.48
N LEU A 147 4.84 5.53 0.41
CA LEU A 147 5.39 6.73 1.05
C LEU A 147 4.78 8.01 0.46
N LEU A 148 4.68 8.10 -0.87
CA LEU A 148 4.04 9.24 -1.54
C LEU A 148 2.56 9.35 -1.18
N LEU A 149 1.85 8.24 -1.15
CA LEU A 149 0.44 8.20 -0.75
C LEU A 149 0.26 8.62 0.72
N ALA A 150 1.20 8.31 1.62
CA ALA A 150 1.16 8.71 3.02
C ALA A 150 1.29 10.22 3.25
N VAL A 151 1.94 10.97 2.33
CA VAL A 151 2.13 12.43 2.44
C VAL A 151 0.79 13.17 2.42
N LEU A 152 -0.17 12.73 1.61
CA LEU A 152 -1.48 13.38 1.47
C LEU A 152 -2.34 13.36 2.75
N PRO A 153 -2.61 12.21 3.40
CA PRO A 153 -3.32 12.18 4.67
C PRO A 153 -2.51 12.84 5.79
N LEU A 154 -1.18 12.76 5.77
CA LEU A 154 -0.33 13.42 6.77
C LEU A 154 -0.44 14.95 6.67
N THR A 155 -0.31 15.52 5.47
CA THR A 155 -0.47 16.96 5.24
C THR A 155 -1.87 17.44 5.60
N CYS A 156 -2.91 16.65 5.31
CA CYS A 156 -4.28 16.91 5.74
C CYS A 156 -4.40 17.01 7.27
N LEU A 157 -3.82 16.06 8.02
CA LEU A 157 -3.85 16.03 9.49
C LEU A 157 -2.99 17.14 10.11
N LEU A 158 -1.83 17.45 9.53
CA LEU A 158 -0.97 18.55 9.98
C LEU A 158 -1.65 19.91 9.76
N ALA A 159 -2.23 20.14 8.59
CA ALA A 159 -2.98 21.36 8.29
C ALA A 159 -4.16 21.57 9.25
N TYR A 160 -4.81 20.48 9.69
CA TYR A 160 -5.82 20.53 10.74
C TYR A 160 -5.20 20.91 12.10
N ARG A 161 -4.14 20.22 12.53
CA ARG A 161 -3.49 20.45 13.84
C ARG A 161 -2.94 21.86 14.02
N PHE A 162 -2.26 22.41 13.00
CA PHE A 162 -1.73 23.78 13.07
C PHE A 162 -2.85 24.82 13.22
N ARG A 163 -4.01 24.59 12.59
CA ARG A 163 -5.16 25.50 12.71
C ARG A 163 -5.91 25.37 14.02
N THR A 164 -5.94 24.18 14.64
CA THR A 164 -6.53 24.04 15.99
C THR A 164 -5.66 24.72 17.04
N LEU A 165 -4.34 24.68 16.89
CA LEU A 165 -3.41 25.35 17.79
C LEU A 165 -3.52 26.88 17.71
N GLY A 166 -3.72 27.45 16.51
CA GLY A 166 -3.91 28.90 16.36
C GLY A 166 -5.27 29.44 16.81
N LYS A 167 -6.17 28.58 17.32
CA LYS A 167 -7.48 28.95 17.87
C LYS A 167 -7.57 28.79 19.39
N ALA A 168 -6.57 28.16 20.01
CA ALA A 168 -6.43 28.01 21.45
C ALA A 168 -5.58 29.16 22.00
#